data_AF-A0A0H5RPB1-F1
#
_entry.id   AF-A0A0H5RPB1-F1
#
_cell.length_a   1.000
_cell.length_b   1.000
_cell.length_c   1.000
_cell.angle_alpha   90.00
_cell.angle_beta   90.00
_cell.angle_gamma   90.00
#
_symmetry.space_group_name_H-M   'P 1'
#
loop_
_entity.id
_entity.type
_entity.pdbx_description
1 polymer ?
#
loop_
_entity_poly.entity_id
_entity_poly.type
_entity_poly.pdbx_seq_one_letter_code
_entity_poly.pdbx_strand_id
1 'polypeptide(L)'
;RGRPLLALVGLTSLISSSSSQLLIMMISSPMVNGQTSAPPPPSQYPINMMQAPYTQEPPDPVEMPTRRRLKIAAGVVYVIVCIAIVVIISRIVLPQLVFKQKSEYATEMEDIIRQIKGYTTTPPTMEQAASFIKQCKQYDNKFSGIFFPDAAKYNDALTSATINYRVAHQATFEKLFSYYQEINGAINHHVGPWSKASQKKISKFLVKVGDIHDRHIFLPVYCLDAYWELYSKINNSLDIIYEIRRFRHQVLTANQKDVIGLEAIWDTELYGINLPFPVSLEIWNLIDEVDSLLRCFA
;
A
#
# COMPACT_ATOMS: atom_id res chain seq x y z
N ARG A 1 17.82 9.27 2.05
CA ARG A 1 16.57 9.22 1.23
C ARG A 1 16.07 7.77 1.31
N GLY A 2 14.92 7.50 1.93
CA GLY A 2 14.43 6.14 2.21
C GLY A 2 13.92 5.41 0.96
N ARG A 3 13.98 4.07 0.95
CA ARG A 3 13.74 3.24 -0.25
C ARG A 3 12.23 3.08 -0.57
N PRO A 4 11.82 3.09 -1.86
CA PRO A 4 10.41 3.10 -2.27
C PRO A 4 9.75 1.72 -2.46
N LEU A 5 10.36 0.61 -2.01
CA LEU A 5 10.10 -0.74 -2.55
C LEU A 5 8.89 -1.52 -2.00
N LEU A 6 8.35 -1.18 -0.82
CA LEU A 6 7.28 -1.98 -0.18
C LEU A 6 5.93 -2.01 -0.93
N ALA A 7 5.67 -1.06 -1.83
CA ALA A 7 4.33 -0.89 -2.41
C ALA A 7 3.98 -1.84 -3.56
N LEU A 8 4.94 -2.58 -4.13
CA LEU A 8 4.61 -3.54 -5.19
C LEU A 8 3.75 -4.72 -4.67
N VAL A 9 3.70 -4.91 -3.35
CA VAL A 9 2.83 -5.88 -2.67
C VAL A 9 1.36 -5.41 -2.61
N GLY A 10 1.10 -4.10 -2.60
CA GLY A 10 -0.27 -3.56 -2.52
C GLY A 10 -1.10 -3.78 -3.78
N LEU A 11 -0.46 -3.80 -4.96
CA LEU A 11 -1.13 -4.11 -6.23
C LEU A 11 -1.14 -5.61 -6.56
N THR A 12 -0.35 -6.45 -5.88
CA THR A 12 -0.51 -7.91 -5.95
C THR A 12 -1.53 -8.45 -4.95
N SER A 13 -1.69 -7.84 -3.77
CA SER A 13 -2.74 -8.25 -2.80
C SER A 13 -4.15 -8.05 -3.36
N LEU A 14 -4.40 -6.95 -4.09
CA LEU A 14 -5.64 -6.69 -4.82
C LEU A 14 -5.96 -7.73 -5.91
N ILE A 15 -4.95 -8.43 -6.44
CA ILE A 15 -5.11 -9.45 -7.50
C ILE A 15 -5.09 -10.87 -6.90
N SER A 16 -4.43 -11.08 -5.76
CA SER A 16 -4.26 -12.39 -5.11
C SER A 16 -5.52 -12.89 -4.36
N SER A 17 -6.56 -12.06 -4.22
CA SER A 17 -7.77 -12.42 -3.48
C SER A 17 -8.76 -13.30 -4.26
N SER A 18 -8.51 -13.58 -5.55
CA SER A 18 -9.52 -14.15 -6.46
C SER A 18 -9.30 -15.62 -6.85
N SER A 19 -8.25 -16.29 -6.36
CA SER A 19 -7.89 -17.66 -6.79
C SER A 19 -7.29 -18.54 -5.70
N SER A 20 -8.05 -18.87 -4.65
CA SER A 20 -7.83 -20.10 -3.85
C SER A 20 -9.04 -20.50 -2.99
N GLN A 21 -9.24 -21.82 -2.90
CA GLN A 21 -10.15 -22.54 -2.00
C GLN A 21 -11.67 -22.28 -2.13
N LEU A 22 -12.24 -22.93 -3.15
CA LEU A 22 -13.61 -23.43 -3.13
C LEU A 22 -13.63 -24.78 -2.37
N LEU A 23 -14.75 -25.10 -1.71
CA LEU A 23 -15.19 -26.44 -1.28
C LEU A 23 -14.63 -27.03 0.05
N ILE A 24 -15.43 -26.91 1.13
CA ILE A 24 -15.92 -28.11 1.84
C ILE A 24 -17.46 -28.02 1.95
N MET A 25 -18.10 -29.08 1.47
CA MET A 25 -19.53 -29.44 1.52
C MET A 25 -19.78 -30.34 2.75
N MET A 26 -20.97 -30.57 3.33
CA MET A 26 -22.34 -30.00 3.27
C MET A 26 -23.19 -30.69 4.39
N ILE A 27 -24.46 -30.29 4.62
CA ILE A 27 -25.54 -31.10 5.26
C ILE A 27 -25.34 -31.34 6.80
N SER A 28 -26.35 -31.37 7.68
CA SER A 28 -27.74 -31.87 7.60
C SER A 28 -28.84 -30.96 8.17
N SER A 29 -30.10 -31.41 8.04
CA SER A 29 -31.35 -30.61 8.17
C SER A 29 -32.27 -31.11 9.33
N PRO A 30 -33.62 -31.15 9.21
CA PRO A 30 -34.58 -30.11 9.63
C PRO A 30 -35.61 -30.60 10.68
N MET A 31 -36.76 -29.89 10.83
CA MET A 31 -38.11 -30.30 11.33
C MET A 31 -38.69 -29.42 12.48
N VAL A 32 -40.02 -29.29 12.70
CA VAL A 32 -41.20 -29.18 11.80
C VAL A 32 -42.45 -28.74 12.60
N ASN A 33 -43.38 -27.95 12.01
CA ASN A 33 -44.77 -27.62 12.45
C ASN A 33 -44.98 -27.08 13.90
N GLY A 34 -46.10 -26.46 14.29
CA GLY A 34 -47.33 -25.98 13.61
C GLY A 34 -47.96 -24.86 14.48
N GLN A 35 -49.25 -24.45 14.40
CA GLN A 35 -50.38 -24.83 13.55
C GLN A 35 -51.45 -23.69 13.61
N THR A 36 -52.38 -23.63 12.67
CA THR A 36 -53.43 -22.58 12.54
C THR A 36 -54.68 -22.79 13.39
N SER A 37 -55.38 -21.72 13.82
CA SER A 37 -56.86 -21.64 14.01
C SER A 37 -57.35 -20.21 14.29
N ALA A 38 -58.67 -19.96 14.19
CA ALA A 38 -59.30 -18.63 14.32
C ALA A 38 -60.66 -18.66 15.12
N PRO A 39 -61.70 -17.81 14.92
CA PRO A 39 -62.49 -17.13 15.99
C PRO A 39 -63.92 -17.75 16.16
N PRO A 40 -65.00 -17.19 16.83
CA PRO A 40 -65.30 -15.78 17.20
C PRO A 40 -66.05 -15.61 18.59
N PRO A 41 -66.76 -14.50 18.92
CA PRO A 41 -67.39 -14.21 20.26
C PRO A 41 -68.92 -14.55 20.27
N PRO A 42 -69.84 -14.10 21.19
CA PRO A 42 -69.72 -13.11 22.30
C PRO A 42 -70.49 -13.43 23.63
N SER A 43 -70.61 -12.43 24.52
CA SER A 43 -71.49 -12.39 25.71
C SER A 43 -72.02 -10.94 25.98
N GLN A 44 -72.89 -10.72 26.98
CA GLN A 44 -73.71 -9.49 27.11
C GLN A 44 -74.17 -9.11 28.55
N TYR A 45 -74.59 -7.83 28.72
CA TYR A 45 -75.49 -7.27 29.77
C TYR A 45 -74.92 -7.15 31.24
N PRO A 46 -75.64 -6.58 32.25
CA PRO A 46 -75.28 -5.24 32.79
C PRO A 46 -75.34 -5.17 34.35
N ILE A 47 -75.41 -3.97 34.96
CA ILE A 47 -76.36 -3.56 36.04
C ILE A 47 -75.96 -2.21 36.72
N ASN A 48 -76.96 -1.47 37.21
CA ASN A 48 -76.81 -0.22 37.99
C ASN A 48 -76.44 -0.48 39.46
N MET A 49 -75.81 0.51 40.10
CA MET A 49 -76.20 1.15 41.38
C MET A 49 -75.05 2.08 41.87
N MET A 50 -75.20 3.13 42.66
CA MET A 50 -76.22 4.16 42.96
C MET A 50 -75.64 4.92 44.17
N GLN A 51 -75.63 6.27 44.17
CA GLN A 51 -75.33 7.15 45.33
C GLN A 51 -73.88 7.07 45.92
N ALA A 52 -73.32 8.10 46.56
CA ALA A 52 -73.92 9.28 47.19
C ALA A 52 -73.18 10.61 46.87
N PRO A 53 -73.81 11.78 47.08
CA PRO A 53 -73.16 13.09 46.97
C PRO A 53 -72.48 13.53 48.29
N TYR A 54 -71.57 14.51 48.26
CA TYR A 54 -71.67 15.75 49.06
C TYR A 54 -70.57 16.78 48.72
N THR A 55 -70.96 18.06 48.85
CA THR A 55 -70.19 19.30 49.12
C THR A 55 -68.87 19.59 48.39
N GLN A 56 -68.83 20.75 47.72
CA GLN A 56 -67.60 21.44 47.32
C GLN A 56 -67.17 22.44 48.41
N GLU A 57 -65.86 22.55 48.67
CA GLU A 57 -65.25 23.78 49.21
C GLU A 57 -64.34 24.39 48.11
N PRO A 58 -64.32 25.73 47.95
CA PRO A 58 -63.49 26.39 46.94
C PRO A 58 -62.05 26.61 47.45
N PRO A 59 -61.01 26.09 46.78
CA PRO A 59 -59.63 26.44 47.08
C PRO A 59 -59.27 27.84 46.55
N ASP A 60 -58.35 28.52 47.26
CA ASP A 60 -57.85 29.86 46.93
C ASP A 60 -57.23 29.98 45.51
N PRO A 61 -57.20 31.19 44.92
CA PRO A 61 -56.62 31.43 43.60
C PRO A 61 -55.10 31.26 43.60
N VAL A 62 -54.64 30.07 43.17
CA VAL A 62 -53.22 29.74 43.00
C VAL A 62 -52.55 30.64 41.96
N GLU A 63 -51.40 31.24 42.30
CA GLU A 63 -50.58 32.04 41.37
C GLU A 63 -50.22 31.25 40.08
N MET A 64 -50.54 31.81 38.90
CA MET A 64 -50.23 31.13 37.65
C MET A 64 -48.72 31.20 37.28
N PRO A 65 -48.06 30.06 36.99
CA PRO A 65 -46.59 29.97 36.91
C PRO A 65 -46.01 30.43 35.56
N THR A 66 -45.99 31.74 35.33
CA THR A 66 -45.58 32.38 34.05
C THR A 66 -44.19 31.96 33.56
N ARG A 67 -43.24 31.68 34.47
CA ARG A 67 -41.84 31.39 34.11
C ARG A 67 -41.54 29.96 33.62
N ARG A 68 -42.45 28.98 33.72
CA ARG A 68 -42.19 27.61 33.24
C ARG A 68 -42.30 27.45 31.72
N ARG A 69 -43.27 28.11 31.07
CA ARG A 69 -43.54 27.93 29.62
C ARG A 69 -42.35 28.33 28.74
N LEU A 70 -41.62 29.40 29.08
CA LEU A 70 -40.48 29.87 28.29
C LEU A 70 -39.33 28.85 28.21
N LYS A 71 -39.04 28.15 29.31
CA LYS A 71 -37.99 27.11 29.34
C LYS A 71 -38.37 25.88 28.50
N ILE A 72 -39.65 25.50 28.50
CA ILE A 72 -40.17 24.41 27.66
C ILE A 72 -40.09 24.80 26.18
N ALA A 73 -40.52 26.02 25.83
CA ALA A 73 -40.42 26.53 24.45
C ALA A 73 -38.96 26.58 23.95
N ALA A 74 -38.03 27.07 24.76
CA ALA A 74 -36.60 27.08 24.42
C ALA A 74 -36.04 25.65 24.20
N GLY A 75 -36.43 24.68 25.04
CA GLY A 75 -36.06 23.28 24.86
C GLY A 75 -36.61 22.67 23.56
N VAL A 76 -37.88 22.93 23.23
CA VAL A 76 -38.50 22.46 21.98
C VAL A 76 -37.81 23.08 20.76
N VAL A 77 -37.53 24.39 20.76
CA VAL A 77 -36.80 25.05 19.68
C VAL A 77 -35.39 24.48 19.52
N TYR A 78 -34.67 24.23 20.63
CA TYR A 78 -33.35 23.60 20.59
C TYR A 78 -33.40 22.19 19.96
N VAL A 79 -34.36 21.35 20.36
CA VAL A 79 -34.55 20.01 19.78
C VAL A 79 -34.87 20.08 18.28
N ILE A 80 -35.73 21.00 17.85
CA ILE A 80 -36.04 21.21 16.42
C ILE A 80 -34.80 21.64 15.64
N VAL A 81 -33.98 22.55 16.19
CA VAL A 81 -32.71 22.98 15.56
C VAL A 81 -31.71 21.82 15.48
N CYS A 82 -31.56 21.01 16.52
CA CYS A 82 -30.71 19.82 16.48
C CYS A 82 -31.17 18.80 15.43
N ILE A 83 -32.49 18.54 15.33
CA ILE A 83 -33.05 17.66 14.29
C ILE A 83 -32.78 18.24 12.89
N ALA A 84 -33.00 19.54 12.69
CA ALA A 84 -32.72 20.20 11.40
C ALA A 84 -31.24 20.10 11.00
N ILE A 85 -30.31 20.29 11.95
CA ILE A 85 -28.86 20.12 11.73
C ILE A 85 -28.53 18.67 11.36
N VAL A 86 -29.08 17.68 12.07
CA VAL A 86 -28.88 16.25 11.76
C VAL A 86 -29.44 15.89 10.38
N VAL A 87 -30.60 16.44 9.99
CA VAL A 87 -31.17 16.26 8.65
C VAL A 87 -30.28 16.89 7.58
N ILE A 88 -29.79 18.11 7.78
CA ILE A 88 -28.87 18.79 6.84
C ILE A 88 -27.57 18.00 6.67
N ILE A 89 -26.96 17.55 7.77
CA ILE A 89 -25.72 16.76 7.73
C ILE A 89 -25.96 15.43 7.01
N SER A 90 -27.01 14.68 7.38
CA SER A 90 -27.28 13.34 6.82
C SER A 90 -27.82 13.34 5.39
N ARG A 91 -28.53 14.39 4.95
CA ARG A 91 -29.16 14.46 3.61
C ARG A 91 -28.42 15.33 2.60
N ILE A 92 -27.57 16.26 3.04
CA ILE A 92 -26.85 17.18 2.14
C ILE A 92 -25.34 16.96 2.24
N VAL A 93 -24.77 17.09 3.45
CA VAL A 93 -23.31 17.05 3.62
C VAL A 93 -22.73 15.65 3.39
N LEU A 94 -23.31 14.62 4.03
CA LEU A 94 -22.81 13.25 3.94
C LEU A 94 -22.89 12.69 2.50
N PRO A 95 -24.00 12.86 1.76
CA PRO A 95 -24.05 12.42 0.36
C PRO A 95 -23.08 13.19 -0.54
N GLN A 96 -22.94 14.51 -0.38
CA GLN A 96 -21.99 15.30 -1.18
C GLN A 96 -20.53 14.85 -0.98
N LEU A 97 -20.14 14.53 0.27
CA LEU A 97 -18.82 13.98 0.57
C LEU A 97 -18.60 12.61 -0.12
N VAL A 98 -19.56 11.70 0.01
CA VAL A 98 -19.49 10.36 -0.62
C VAL A 98 -19.48 10.44 -2.15
N PHE A 99 -20.30 11.29 -2.77
CA PHE A 99 -20.29 11.50 -4.22
C PHE A 99 -18.97 12.11 -4.71
N LYS A 100 -18.41 13.09 -3.99
CA LYS A 100 -17.09 13.67 -4.31
C LYS A 100 -16.00 12.60 -4.25
N GLN A 101 -15.94 11.84 -3.15
CA GLN A 101 -14.93 10.79 -2.96
C GLN A 101 -15.04 9.67 -4.00
N LYS A 102 -16.28 9.26 -4.37
CA LYS A 102 -16.54 8.28 -5.44
C LYS A 102 -16.09 8.80 -6.82
N SER A 103 -16.34 10.08 -7.12
CA SER A 103 -15.89 10.72 -8.37
C SER A 103 -14.38 10.83 -8.45
N GLU A 104 -13.72 11.14 -7.33
CA GLU A 104 -12.27 11.25 -7.22
C GLU A 104 -11.58 9.89 -7.39
N TYR A 105 -12.08 8.85 -6.70
CA TYR A 105 -11.68 7.45 -6.89
C TYR A 105 -11.74 7.02 -8.36
N ALA A 106 -12.88 7.24 -9.02
CA ALA A 106 -13.07 6.85 -10.41
C ALA A 106 -12.09 7.59 -11.35
N THR A 107 -11.88 8.90 -11.13
CA THR A 107 -10.99 9.73 -11.97
C THR A 107 -9.53 9.29 -11.86
N GLU A 108 -9.02 9.06 -10.65
CA GLU A 108 -7.63 8.60 -10.45
C GLU A 108 -7.41 7.18 -10.97
N MET A 109 -8.40 6.29 -10.80
CA MET A 109 -8.33 4.91 -11.27
C MET A 109 -8.39 4.82 -12.80
N GLU A 110 -9.25 5.61 -13.45
CA GLU A 110 -9.27 5.71 -14.92
C GLU A 110 -7.96 6.28 -15.47
N ASP A 111 -7.32 7.25 -14.80
CA ASP A 111 -6.02 7.77 -15.19
C ASP A 111 -4.89 6.73 -15.05
N ILE A 112 -4.87 5.97 -13.95
CA ILE A 112 -3.92 4.85 -13.76
C ILE A 112 -4.10 3.82 -14.89
N ILE A 113 -5.34 3.41 -15.19
CA ILE A 113 -5.65 2.46 -16.28
C ILE A 113 -5.24 3.02 -17.65
N ARG A 114 -5.46 4.33 -17.90
CA ARG A 114 -5.07 5.04 -19.12
C ARG A 114 -3.56 5.05 -19.30
N GLN A 115 -2.80 5.35 -18.25
CA GLN A 115 -1.34 5.35 -18.27
C GLN A 115 -0.78 3.94 -18.55
N ILE A 116 -1.26 2.89 -17.85
CA ILE A 116 -0.84 1.50 -18.10
C ILE A 116 -1.04 1.11 -19.57
N LYS A 117 -2.21 1.42 -20.14
CA LYS A 117 -2.52 1.15 -21.55
C LYS A 117 -1.60 1.90 -22.52
N GLY A 118 -1.19 3.13 -22.20
CA GLY A 118 -0.18 3.85 -22.97
C GLY A 118 1.22 3.23 -22.87
N TYR A 119 1.59 2.77 -21.67
CA TYR A 119 2.87 2.10 -21.43
C TYR A 119 2.96 0.69 -22.05
N THR A 120 1.85 0.11 -22.49
CA THR A 120 1.82 -1.11 -23.34
C THR A 120 2.43 -0.86 -24.72
N THR A 121 2.25 0.33 -25.31
CA THR A 121 2.78 0.66 -26.65
C THR A 121 4.05 1.51 -26.61
N THR A 122 4.19 2.36 -25.59
CA THR A 122 5.29 3.32 -25.48
C THR A 122 5.97 3.15 -24.11
N PRO A 123 7.12 2.47 -24.02
CA PRO A 123 7.81 2.24 -22.75
C PRO A 123 8.08 3.55 -21.99
N PRO A 124 7.79 3.64 -20.69
CA PRO A 124 8.04 4.86 -19.92
C PRO A 124 9.54 5.13 -19.75
N THR A 125 9.89 6.41 -19.58
CA THR A 125 11.19 6.78 -19.01
C THR A 125 11.28 6.34 -17.54
N MET A 126 12.49 6.22 -17.01
CA MET A 126 12.70 5.90 -15.58
C MET A 126 11.97 6.89 -14.65
N GLU A 127 11.93 8.17 -15.03
CA GLU A 127 11.24 9.24 -14.31
C GLU A 127 9.72 9.06 -14.35
N GLN A 128 9.16 8.70 -15.51
CA GLN A 128 7.73 8.38 -15.66
C GLN A 128 7.35 7.13 -14.86
N ALA A 129 8.16 6.07 -14.92
CA ALA A 129 7.92 4.85 -14.15
C ALA A 129 7.96 5.11 -12.64
N ALA A 130 8.96 5.85 -12.15
CA ALA A 130 9.06 6.26 -10.75
C ALA A 130 7.90 7.18 -10.31
N SER A 131 7.44 8.09 -11.18
CA SER A 131 6.29 8.96 -10.94
C SER A 131 4.98 8.16 -10.87
N PHE A 132 4.76 7.22 -11.78
CA PHE A 132 3.59 6.33 -11.77
C PHE A 132 3.56 5.44 -10.51
N ILE A 133 4.70 4.83 -10.15
CA ILE A 133 4.83 4.05 -8.90
C ILE A 133 4.56 4.92 -7.65
N LYS A 134 4.84 6.22 -7.70
CA LYS A 134 4.46 7.18 -6.65
C LYS A 134 2.96 7.50 -6.67
N GLN A 135 2.36 7.70 -7.85
CA GLN A 135 0.91 7.91 -8.00
C GLN A 135 0.11 6.73 -7.46
N CYS A 136 0.47 5.49 -7.81
CA CYS A 136 -0.18 4.29 -7.29
C CYS A 136 -0.15 4.19 -5.75
N LYS A 137 0.94 4.63 -5.10
CA LYS A 137 1.01 4.71 -3.63
C LYS A 137 0.12 5.79 -3.05
N GLN A 138 0.04 6.94 -3.70
CA GLN A 138 -0.81 8.04 -3.24
C GLN A 138 -2.30 7.67 -3.36
N TYR A 139 -2.65 6.95 -4.43
CA TYR A 139 -3.96 6.33 -4.64
C TYR A 139 -4.28 5.26 -3.58
N ASP A 140 -3.39 4.28 -3.37
CA ASP A 140 -3.57 3.23 -2.34
C ASP A 140 -3.72 3.86 -0.94
N ASN A 141 -2.79 4.71 -0.51
CA ASN A 141 -2.87 5.42 0.78
C ASN A 141 -4.15 6.28 0.96
N LYS A 142 -4.87 6.61 -0.11
CA LYS A 142 -6.08 7.45 -0.11
C LYS A 142 -7.39 6.64 -0.16
N PHE A 143 -7.36 5.44 -0.72
CA PHE A 143 -8.56 4.63 -1.00
C PHE A 143 -8.52 3.19 -0.46
N SER A 144 -7.37 2.71 0.05
CA SER A 144 -7.26 1.37 0.63
C SER A 144 -8.21 1.19 1.82
N GLY A 145 -8.87 0.03 1.90
CA GLY A 145 -9.88 -0.28 2.90
C GLY A 145 -11.23 0.43 2.73
N ILE A 146 -11.40 1.30 1.73
CA ILE A 146 -12.67 2.02 1.49
C ILE A 146 -13.53 1.26 0.47
N PHE A 147 -14.77 0.96 0.84
CA PHE A 147 -15.73 0.29 -0.04
C PHE A 147 -16.35 1.26 -1.05
N PHE A 148 -16.15 1.02 -2.34
CA PHE A 148 -16.83 1.71 -3.44
C PHE A 148 -17.72 0.73 -4.22
N PRO A 149 -19.04 0.97 -4.37
CA PRO A 149 -19.96 0.03 -5.00
C PRO A 149 -19.59 -0.40 -6.43
N ASP A 150 -18.93 0.48 -7.19
CA ASP A 150 -18.59 0.24 -8.60
C ASP A 150 -17.14 -0.26 -8.78
N ALA A 151 -16.40 -0.53 -7.69
CA ALA A 151 -14.97 -0.85 -7.73
C ALA A 151 -14.62 -2.02 -8.65
N ALA A 152 -15.49 -3.04 -8.71
CA ALA A 152 -15.28 -4.24 -9.53
C ALA A 152 -14.96 -3.90 -11.00
N LYS A 153 -15.78 -3.04 -11.65
CA LYS A 153 -15.58 -2.59 -13.04
C LYS A 153 -14.18 -2.02 -13.27
N TYR A 154 -13.68 -1.22 -12.32
CA TYR A 154 -12.36 -0.60 -12.43
C TYR A 154 -11.23 -1.59 -12.13
N ASN A 155 -11.42 -2.48 -11.16
CA ASN A 155 -10.47 -3.56 -10.84
C ASN A 155 -10.31 -4.54 -12.02
N ASP A 156 -11.40 -4.90 -12.70
CA ASP A 156 -11.38 -5.73 -13.91
C ASP A 156 -10.61 -5.03 -15.04
N ALA A 157 -10.89 -3.75 -15.27
CA ALA A 157 -10.22 -2.94 -16.28
C ALA A 157 -8.72 -2.71 -15.98
N LEU A 158 -8.35 -2.56 -14.70
CA LEU A 158 -6.98 -2.48 -14.21
C LEU A 158 -6.25 -3.82 -14.38
N THR A 159 -6.90 -4.93 -14.05
CA THR A 159 -6.35 -6.29 -14.21
C THR A 159 -6.11 -6.59 -15.69
N SER A 160 -7.08 -6.30 -16.56
CA SER A 160 -6.92 -6.42 -18.02
C SER A 160 -5.77 -5.55 -18.56
N ALA A 161 -5.68 -4.28 -18.14
CA ALA A 161 -4.58 -3.41 -18.54
C ALA A 161 -3.20 -3.95 -18.09
N THR A 162 -3.13 -4.46 -16.85
CA THR A 162 -1.90 -5.02 -16.26
C THR A 162 -1.48 -6.32 -16.96
N ILE A 163 -2.42 -7.19 -17.35
CA ILE A 163 -2.15 -8.39 -18.15
C ILE A 163 -1.63 -7.99 -19.55
N ASN A 164 -2.31 -7.08 -20.24
CA ASN A 164 -1.90 -6.65 -21.58
C ASN A 164 -0.52 -5.99 -21.58
N TYR A 165 -0.21 -5.15 -20.58
CA TYR A 165 1.13 -4.60 -20.36
C TYR A 165 2.18 -5.71 -20.11
N ARG A 166 1.85 -6.72 -19.30
CA ARG A 166 2.75 -7.85 -19.02
C ARG A 166 3.07 -8.68 -20.27
N VAL A 167 2.07 -8.93 -21.12
CA VAL A 167 2.24 -9.66 -22.39
C VAL A 167 3.08 -8.85 -23.39
N ALA A 168 2.81 -7.55 -23.55
CA ALA A 168 3.55 -6.71 -24.50
C ALA A 168 5.05 -6.60 -24.18
N HIS A 169 5.42 -6.63 -22.89
CA HIS A 169 6.82 -6.56 -22.43
C HIS A 169 7.43 -7.94 -22.07
N GLN A 170 6.77 -9.06 -22.42
CA GLN A 170 7.17 -10.41 -22.00
C GLN A 170 8.65 -10.73 -22.26
N ALA A 171 9.14 -10.53 -23.49
CA ALA A 171 10.53 -10.81 -23.86
C ALA A 171 11.55 -9.99 -23.05
N THR A 172 11.15 -8.80 -22.56
CA THR A 172 11.99 -7.96 -21.70
C THR A 172 12.03 -8.50 -20.26
N PHE A 173 10.92 -9.07 -19.76
CA PHE A 173 10.88 -9.74 -18.45
C PHE A 173 11.60 -11.08 -18.45
N GLU A 174 11.51 -11.86 -19.52
CA GLU A 174 12.29 -13.10 -19.70
C GLU A 174 13.80 -12.80 -19.68
N LYS A 175 14.23 -11.72 -20.33
CA LYS A 175 15.61 -11.22 -20.32
C LYS A 175 16.05 -10.64 -18.98
N LEU A 176 15.14 -9.98 -18.24
CA LEU A 176 15.40 -9.55 -16.87
C LEU A 176 15.61 -10.75 -15.93
N PHE A 177 14.75 -11.76 -16.07
CA PHE A 177 14.82 -13.00 -15.31
C PHE A 177 16.09 -13.80 -15.63
N SER A 178 16.50 -13.89 -16.91
CA SER A 178 17.77 -14.53 -17.26
C SER A 178 18.97 -13.81 -16.63
N TYR A 179 18.96 -12.48 -16.54
CA TYR A 179 20.01 -11.75 -15.81
C TYR A 179 19.98 -12.00 -14.30
N TYR A 180 18.81 -12.14 -13.66
CA TYR A 180 18.76 -12.60 -12.27
C TYR A 180 19.31 -14.03 -12.11
N GLN A 181 19.01 -14.94 -13.05
CA GLN A 181 19.55 -16.30 -13.05
C GLN A 181 21.07 -16.34 -13.27
N GLU A 182 21.62 -15.54 -14.19
CA GLU A 182 23.07 -15.43 -14.40
C GLU A 182 23.78 -14.90 -13.14
N ILE A 183 23.21 -13.91 -12.45
CA ILE A 183 23.76 -13.37 -11.21
C ILE A 183 23.65 -14.39 -10.05
N ASN A 184 22.47 -14.99 -9.83
CA ASN A 184 22.27 -16.00 -8.79
C ASN A 184 23.14 -17.24 -9.05
N GLY A 185 23.31 -17.65 -10.31
CA GLY A 185 24.26 -18.69 -10.70
C GLY A 185 25.70 -18.32 -10.36
N ALA A 186 26.13 -17.10 -10.70
CA ALA A 186 27.48 -16.63 -10.40
C ALA A 186 27.77 -16.47 -8.90
N ILE A 187 26.76 -16.18 -8.07
CA ILE A 187 26.89 -16.18 -6.59
C ILE A 187 26.92 -17.62 -6.07
N ASN A 188 25.94 -18.45 -6.44
CA ASN A 188 25.77 -19.80 -5.87
C ASN A 188 26.92 -20.76 -6.21
N HIS A 189 27.61 -20.57 -7.35
CA HIS A 189 28.72 -21.43 -7.79
C HIS A 189 30.12 -20.84 -7.51
N HIS A 190 30.22 -19.70 -6.84
CA HIS A 190 31.52 -19.13 -6.48
C HIS A 190 32.15 -19.89 -5.31
N VAL A 191 33.42 -20.28 -5.45
CA VAL A 191 34.17 -21.03 -4.44
C VAL A 191 35.40 -20.24 -4.01
N GLY A 192 35.58 -20.06 -2.71
CA GLY A 192 36.68 -19.28 -2.12
C GLY A 192 36.35 -17.78 -1.92
N PRO A 193 37.35 -16.94 -1.61
CA PRO A 193 37.17 -15.50 -1.34
C PRO A 193 36.47 -14.76 -2.49
N TRP A 194 35.61 -13.79 -2.17
CA TRP A 194 34.86 -13.06 -3.21
C TRP A 194 35.75 -12.03 -3.90
N SER A 195 36.25 -12.36 -5.10
CA SER A 195 37.21 -11.50 -5.80
C SER A 195 36.56 -10.28 -6.45
N LYS A 196 37.32 -9.18 -6.58
CA LYS A 196 36.93 -8.03 -7.43
C LYS A 196 36.64 -8.44 -8.88
N ALA A 197 37.31 -9.46 -9.41
CA ALA A 197 37.04 -9.99 -10.75
C ALA A 197 35.66 -10.69 -10.85
N SER A 198 35.22 -11.39 -9.80
CA SER A 198 33.87 -11.95 -9.69
C SER A 198 32.84 -10.82 -9.60
N GLN A 199 33.04 -9.87 -8.69
CA GLN A 199 32.14 -8.73 -8.50
C GLN A 199 32.01 -7.86 -9.78
N LYS A 200 33.10 -7.62 -10.51
CA LYS A 200 33.11 -6.84 -11.77
C LYS A 200 32.51 -7.58 -12.97
N LYS A 201 32.30 -8.90 -12.87
CA LYS A 201 31.43 -9.64 -13.81
C LYS A 201 29.96 -9.40 -13.45
N ILE A 202 29.60 -9.55 -12.17
CA ILE A 202 28.22 -9.39 -11.70
C ILE A 202 27.72 -7.94 -11.82
N SER A 203 28.54 -6.92 -11.58
CA SER A 203 28.12 -5.51 -11.69
C SER A 203 27.65 -5.15 -13.11
N LYS A 204 28.22 -5.77 -14.16
CA LYS A 204 27.75 -5.62 -15.56
C LYS A 204 26.34 -6.16 -15.77
N PHE A 205 25.89 -7.15 -14.99
CA PHE A 205 24.52 -7.64 -15.03
C PHE A 205 23.61 -6.80 -14.11
N LEU A 206 24.09 -6.37 -12.93
CA LEU A 206 23.35 -5.45 -12.06
C LEU A 206 22.98 -4.13 -12.76
N VAL A 207 23.87 -3.59 -13.61
CA VAL A 207 23.57 -2.43 -14.46
C VAL A 207 22.41 -2.75 -15.41
N LYS A 208 22.48 -3.84 -16.18
CA LYS A 208 21.42 -4.25 -17.12
C LYS A 208 20.08 -4.55 -16.42
N VAL A 209 20.15 -5.11 -15.21
CA VAL A 209 18.98 -5.35 -14.36
C VAL A 209 18.33 -4.02 -14.00
N GLY A 210 19.09 -3.04 -13.48
CA GLY A 210 18.56 -1.71 -13.17
C GLY A 210 18.00 -0.99 -14.40
N ASP A 211 18.73 -1.03 -15.52
CA ASP A 211 18.32 -0.44 -16.80
C ASP A 211 16.95 -0.92 -17.30
N ILE A 212 16.59 -2.18 -17.02
CA ILE A 212 15.29 -2.76 -17.39
C ILE A 212 14.27 -2.55 -16.26
N HIS A 213 14.63 -2.91 -15.03
CA HIS A 213 13.78 -2.83 -13.83
C HIS A 213 13.19 -1.42 -13.64
N ASP A 214 14.04 -0.40 -13.70
CA ASP A 214 13.64 0.98 -13.40
C ASP A 214 12.86 1.65 -14.54
N ARG A 215 12.71 0.98 -15.70
CA ARG A 215 11.86 1.41 -16.83
C ARG A 215 10.50 0.71 -16.87
N HIS A 216 10.19 -0.20 -15.93
CA HIS A 216 8.92 -0.92 -15.92
C HIS A 216 8.08 -0.61 -14.68
N ILE A 217 6.82 -0.21 -14.92
CA ILE A 217 5.85 0.09 -13.86
C ILE A 217 5.32 -1.15 -13.13
N PHE A 218 5.40 -2.31 -13.77
CA PHE A 218 5.05 -3.61 -13.21
C PHE A 218 6.06 -4.66 -13.66
N LEU A 219 6.31 -5.63 -12.77
CA LEU A 219 7.04 -6.84 -13.07
C LEU A 219 6.11 -8.06 -12.92
N PRO A 220 6.36 -9.18 -13.63
CA PRO A 220 5.79 -10.48 -13.32
C PRO A 220 6.29 -11.01 -11.97
N VAL A 221 5.53 -11.90 -11.33
CA VAL A 221 5.85 -12.44 -10.00
C VAL A 221 7.22 -13.14 -9.99
N TYR A 222 7.54 -13.94 -11.01
CA TYR A 222 8.84 -14.61 -11.14
C TYR A 222 10.05 -13.66 -11.20
N CYS A 223 9.88 -12.43 -11.72
CA CYS A 223 10.94 -11.41 -11.67
C CYS A 223 11.11 -10.83 -10.27
N LEU A 224 10.02 -10.74 -9.49
CA LEU A 224 10.05 -10.25 -8.11
C LEU A 224 10.66 -11.29 -7.17
N ASP A 225 10.31 -12.56 -7.33
CA ASP A 225 10.88 -13.65 -6.53
C ASP A 225 12.39 -13.74 -6.74
N ALA A 226 12.85 -13.68 -8.00
CA ALA A 226 14.27 -13.66 -8.35
C ALA A 226 14.99 -12.39 -7.88
N TYR A 227 14.32 -11.23 -7.92
CA TYR A 227 14.82 -9.99 -7.32
C TYR A 227 15.01 -10.11 -5.80
N TRP A 228 14.02 -10.66 -5.08
CA TRP A 228 14.10 -10.83 -3.62
C TRP A 228 15.13 -11.88 -3.22
N GLU A 229 15.24 -12.99 -3.97
CA GLU A 229 16.31 -13.98 -3.81
C GLU A 229 17.68 -13.29 -3.93
N LEU A 230 17.89 -12.51 -5.00
CA LEU A 230 19.14 -11.80 -5.21
C LEU A 230 19.41 -10.73 -4.14
N TYR A 231 18.39 -9.95 -3.77
CA TYR A 231 18.49 -8.92 -2.72
C TYR A 231 18.85 -9.51 -1.36
N SER A 232 18.42 -10.75 -1.06
CA SER A 232 18.78 -11.44 0.19
C SER A 232 20.25 -11.88 0.25
N LYS A 233 20.89 -12.13 -0.90
CA LYS A 233 22.30 -12.56 -1.00
C LYS A 233 23.28 -11.39 -1.09
N ILE A 234 22.87 -10.29 -1.72
CA ILE A 234 23.73 -9.13 -1.94
C ILE A 234 23.70 -8.22 -0.71
N ASN A 235 24.87 -8.00 -0.10
CA ASN A 235 24.97 -7.09 1.04
C ASN A 235 24.67 -5.65 0.61
N ASN A 236 23.87 -4.98 1.44
CA ASN A 236 23.27 -3.66 1.22
C ASN A 236 23.37 -2.77 2.47
N SER A 237 24.18 -3.12 3.48
CA SER A 237 24.21 -2.38 4.74
C SER A 237 24.63 -0.91 4.56
N LEU A 238 23.97 -0.03 5.32
CA LEU A 238 24.31 1.38 5.44
C LEU A 238 25.67 1.57 6.13
N ASP A 239 26.08 0.64 6.98
CA ASP A 239 27.35 0.72 7.74
C ASP A 239 28.55 0.64 6.80
N ILE A 240 28.48 -0.26 5.81
CA ILE A 240 29.49 -0.42 4.74
C ILE A 240 29.56 0.84 3.88
N ILE A 241 28.39 1.40 3.51
CA ILE A 241 28.31 2.66 2.76
C ILE A 241 28.91 3.82 3.56
N TYR A 242 28.70 3.86 4.88
CA TYR A 242 29.31 4.85 5.77
C TYR A 242 30.83 4.67 5.90
N GLU A 243 31.29 3.44 6.09
CA GLU A 243 32.71 3.09 6.20
C GLU A 243 33.50 3.45 4.95
N ILE A 244 33.03 3.05 3.76
CA ILE A 244 33.70 3.37 2.50
C ILE A 244 33.70 4.88 2.27
N ARG A 245 32.61 5.61 2.62
CA ARG A 245 32.57 7.07 2.52
C ARG A 245 33.50 7.77 3.52
N ARG A 246 33.66 7.24 4.73
CA ARG A 246 34.64 7.69 5.75
C ARG A 246 36.06 7.50 5.23
N PHE A 247 36.37 6.32 4.71
CA PHE A 247 37.69 6.00 4.15
C PHE A 247 38.01 6.86 2.91
N ARG A 248 37.06 7.00 1.98
CA ARG A 248 37.13 7.93 0.84
C ARG A 248 37.44 9.36 1.27
N HIS A 249 36.84 9.83 2.38
CA HIS A 249 37.14 11.16 2.91
C HIS A 249 38.57 11.25 3.47
N GLN A 250 39.04 10.24 4.20
CA GLN A 250 40.42 10.17 4.69
C GLN A 250 41.43 10.27 3.54
N VAL A 251 41.28 9.46 2.48
CA VAL A 251 42.13 9.50 1.27
C VAL A 251 42.14 10.89 0.62
N LEU A 252 40.98 11.54 0.49
CA LEU A 252 40.87 12.90 -0.07
C LEU A 252 41.48 14.01 0.80
N THR A 253 41.80 13.74 2.07
CA THR A 253 42.43 14.69 3.00
C THR A 253 43.87 14.34 3.36
N ALA A 254 44.36 13.18 2.93
CA ALA A 254 45.70 12.69 3.22
C ALA A 254 46.76 13.40 2.35
N ASN A 255 47.99 13.46 2.85
CA ASN A 255 49.16 13.71 1.99
C ASN A 255 49.65 12.40 1.37
N GLN A 256 50.47 12.48 0.31
CA GLN A 256 50.94 11.30 -0.45
C GLN A 256 51.58 10.20 0.42
N LYS A 257 52.29 10.55 1.50
CA LYS A 257 52.90 9.55 2.38
C LYS A 257 51.83 8.78 3.18
N ASP A 258 50.80 9.48 3.65
CA ASP A 258 49.69 8.87 4.39
C ASP A 258 48.75 8.07 3.46
N VAL A 259 48.65 8.46 2.17
CA VAL A 259 47.92 7.68 1.14
C VAL A 259 48.50 6.27 0.99
N ILE A 260 49.82 6.10 0.96
CA ILE A 260 50.46 4.78 0.88
C ILE A 260 50.09 3.90 2.10
N GLY A 261 49.99 4.51 3.29
CA GLY A 261 49.51 3.82 4.49
C GLY A 261 48.02 3.43 4.41
N LEU A 262 47.20 4.31 3.84
CA LEU A 262 45.78 4.03 3.59
C LEU A 262 45.57 2.93 2.53
N GLU A 263 46.35 2.92 1.45
CA GLU A 263 46.29 1.88 0.41
C GLU A 263 46.56 0.48 1.00
N ALA A 264 47.58 0.36 1.87
CA ALA A 264 47.87 -0.88 2.58
C ALA A 264 46.69 -1.36 3.46
N ILE A 265 46.03 -0.44 4.18
CA ILE A 265 44.82 -0.75 4.99
C ILE A 265 43.65 -1.16 4.09
N TRP A 266 43.45 -0.46 2.97
CA TRP A 266 42.40 -0.78 2.00
C TRP A 266 42.54 -2.19 1.45
N ASP A 267 43.74 -2.57 1.05
CA ASP A 267 44.06 -3.86 0.43
C ASP A 267 44.08 -5.04 1.42
N THR A 268 44.49 -4.81 2.68
CA THR A 268 44.67 -5.90 3.67
C THR A 268 43.53 -6.04 4.68
N GLU A 269 42.87 -4.95 5.08
CA GLU A 269 41.83 -4.95 6.14
C GLU A 269 40.41 -4.74 5.60
N LEU A 270 40.25 -4.09 4.43
CA LEU A 270 38.96 -3.62 3.92
C LEU A 270 38.54 -4.31 2.60
N TYR A 271 38.43 -3.54 1.51
CA TYR A 271 37.76 -3.94 0.27
C TYR A 271 38.71 -3.94 -0.94
N GLY A 272 40.02 -3.85 -0.74
CA GLY A 272 41.02 -3.58 -1.78
C GLY A 272 41.45 -4.80 -2.62
N ILE A 273 41.86 -5.91 -2.01
CA ILE A 273 42.22 -7.14 -2.77
C ILE A 273 41.01 -8.07 -2.93
N ASN A 274 40.41 -8.46 -1.80
CA ASN A 274 39.25 -9.34 -1.74
C ASN A 274 38.06 -8.61 -1.12
N LEU A 275 36.87 -9.13 -1.35
CA LEU A 275 35.66 -8.73 -0.66
C LEU A 275 35.20 -9.88 0.25
N PRO A 276 34.60 -9.60 1.41
CA PRO A 276 34.03 -10.64 2.28
C PRO A 276 32.73 -11.26 1.75
N PHE A 277 32.02 -10.58 0.83
CA PHE A 277 30.72 -11.00 0.28
C PHE A 277 30.41 -10.28 -1.06
N PRO A 278 29.45 -10.76 -1.86
CA PRO A 278 28.87 -9.99 -2.96
C PRO A 278 28.19 -8.70 -2.47
N VAL A 279 28.45 -7.60 -3.16
CA VAL A 279 27.96 -6.25 -2.81
C VAL A 279 27.06 -5.66 -3.89
N SER A 280 26.19 -4.73 -3.51
CA SER A 280 25.27 -4.06 -4.46
C SER A 280 26.01 -3.13 -5.41
N LEU A 281 25.35 -2.70 -6.49
CA LEU A 281 25.94 -1.78 -7.47
C LEU A 281 26.29 -0.41 -6.84
N GLU A 282 25.51 0.08 -5.86
CA GLU A 282 25.84 1.30 -5.11
C GLU A 282 27.16 1.15 -4.34
N ILE A 283 27.32 0.04 -3.61
CA ILE A 283 28.53 -0.24 -2.83
C ILE A 283 29.73 -0.51 -3.75
N TRP A 284 29.53 -1.29 -4.82
CA TRP A 284 30.59 -1.56 -5.81
C TRP A 284 31.12 -0.29 -6.46
N ASN A 285 30.25 0.64 -6.84
CA ASN A 285 30.67 1.90 -7.46
C ASN A 285 31.48 2.78 -6.50
N LEU A 286 31.19 2.73 -5.18
CA LEU A 286 31.98 3.42 -4.16
C LEU A 286 33.37 2.76 -3.96
N ILE A 287 33.47 1.44 -4.13
CA ILE A 287 34.75 0.69 -4.09
C ILE A 287 35.59 1.00 -5.34
N ASP A 288 35.02 0.90 -6.56
CA ASP A 288 35.69 1.28 -7.82
C ASP A 288 36.11 2.78 -7.79
N GLU A 289 35.40 3.66 -7.07
CA GLU A 289 35.79 5.08 -6.87
C GLU A 289 37.00 5.24 -5.92
N VAL A 290 37.00 4.59 -4.74
CA VAL A 290 38.15 4.62 -3.81
C VAL A 290 39.40 4.01 -4.44
N ASP A 291 39.26 2.87 -5.12
CA ASP A 291 40.31 2.24 -5.93
C ASP A 291 40.89 3.19 -6.99
N SER A 292 40.09 4.12 -7.51
CA SER A 292 40.53 5.10 -8.51
C SER A 292 41.22 6.30 -7.86
N LEU A 293 40.77 6.72 -6.68
CA LEU A 293 41.41 7.81 -5.91
C LEU A 293 42.80 7.41 -5.41
N LEU A 294 42.96 6.21 -4.81
CA LEU A 294 44.27 5.71 -4.37
C LEU A 294 45.29 5.70 -5.52
N ARG A 295 44.91 5.14 -6.67
CA ARG A 295 45.73 5.11 -7.89
C ARG A 295 45.94 6.47 -8.59
N CYS A 296 45.30 7.54 -8.14
CA CYS A 296 45.57 8.92 -8.59
C CYS A 296 46.49 9.70 -7.63
N PHE A 297 46.78 9.16 -6.44
CA PHE A 297 47.56 9.82 -5.40
C PHE A 297 48.84 9.06 -4.99
N ALA A 298 48.98 7.79 -5.38
CA ALA A 298 50.23 7.02 -5.27
C ALA A 298 51.28 7.51 -6.29
#